data_AF-A0A3D4YF80-F1
#
_entry.id   AF-A0A3D4YF80-F1
#
_cell.length_a   1.000
_cell.length_b   1.000
_cell.length_c   1.000
_cell.angle_alpha   90.00
_cell.angle_beta   90.00
_cell.angle_gamma   90.00
#
_symmetry.space_group_name_H-M   'P 1'
#
loop_
_entity.id
_entity.type
_entity.pdbx_description
1 polymer ?
#
loop_
_entity_poly.entity_id
_entity_poly.type
_entity_poly.pdbx_seq_one_letter_code
_entity_poly.pdbx_strand_id
1 'polypeptide(L)'
;MRTPEMRSKKDCCSMIDIDLHLHTHYSDGTESPKDLVERAHREGLRTIAITDHDGIDGVRAAVRAGIPLGMRVIPGLEFSTEWQSEGLDCESEKHTMHVLGYGIDLESKPLQDKMQEIRKSRAERNEKLYRAFREKGIELGQEELEVDSPGKFVGKRSFAATFVKKGFADSIEEAFASRHLMADPAIRSIRKEKTSSGEAIRIIHQAGGKAFLAHPFQLDYPSLLRDPERFRQRLVLVVGRLSALGLDGLECYYPTHDQERTDFLLALADQNMMLVSIGSDDHGPGARKIKKIHSFQTKADPDRLRWIELL
;
A
#
# COMPACT_ATOMS: atom_id res chain seq x y z
N MET A 1 -39.21 10.80 45.73
CA MET A 1 -37.99 9.97 45.57
C MET A 1 -38.08 9.26 44.22
N ARG A 2 -37.32 9.71 43.22
CA ARG A 2 -37.16 9.03 41.93
C ARG A 2 -35.72 8.52 41.90
N THR A 3 -35.56 7.21 41.70
CA THR A 3 -34.28 6.56 41.51
C THR A 3 -33.64 7.04 40.20
N PRO A 4 -32.30 7.23 40.14
CA PRO A 4 -31.63 7.50 38.88
C PRO A 4 -31.56 6.20 38.07
N GLU A 5 -32.11 6.22 36.86
CA GLU A 5 -31.96 5.13 35.90
C GLU A 5 -30.47 4.92 35.56
N MET A 6 -29.97 3.73 35.91
CA MET A 6 -28.69 3.23 35.42
C MET A 6 -28.74 3.15 33.90
N ARG A 7 -27.94 3.98 33.21
CA ARG A 7 -27.66 3.77 31.79
C ARG A 7 -27.03 2.39 31.61
N SER A 8 -27.77 1.52 30.95
CA SER A 8 -27.35 0.20 30.50
C SER A 8 -26.04 0.28 29.70
N LYS A 9 -24.96 -0.35 30.20
CA LYS A 9 -23.74 -0.68 29.46
C LYS A 9 -24.00 -1.82 28.47
N LYS A 10 -24.83 -1.59 27.45
CA LYS A 10 -24.97 -2.50 26.30
C LYS A 10 -24.91 -1.69 25.02
N ASP A 11 -24.04 -2.14 24.12
CA ASP A 11 -23.93 -1.77 22.70
C ASP A 11 -23.25 -0.45 22.35
N CYS A 12 -22.00 -0.27 22.78
CA CYS A 12 -21.05 0.58 22.05
C CYS A 12 -20.04 -0.34 21.35
N CYS A 13 -20.46 -1.00 20.26
CA CYS A 13 -19.48 -1.36 19.21
C CYS A 13 -19.04 -0.02 18.62
N SER A 14 -17.94 0.55 19.12
CA SER A 14 -17.35 1.75 18.53
C SER A 14 -16.98 1.44 17.10
N MET A 15 -17.66 2.06 16.13
CA MET A 15 -17.19 2.01 14.75
C MET A 15 -15.79 2.60 14.69
N ILE A 16 -14.89 1.93 13.98
CA ILE A 16 -13.52 2.40 13.79
C ILE A 16 -13.53 3.31 12.56
N ASP A 17 -13.20 4.57 12.80
CA ASP A 17 -13.15 5.67 11.86
C ASP A 17 -11.71 5.90 11.36
N ILE A 18 -11.01 4.80 11.09
CA ILE A 18 -9.59 4.76 10.73
C ILE A 18 -9.36 4.00 9.44
N ASP A 19 -8.53 4.55 8.54
CA ASP A 19 -7.98 3.83 7.39
C ASP A 19 -6.52 4.22 7.15
N LEU A 20 -5.60 3.28 7.36
CA LEU A 20 -4.17 3.54 7.27
C LEU A 20 -3.54 3.06 5.96
N HIS A 21 -4.32 2.80 4.91
CA HIS A 21 -3.73 2.35 3.64
C HIS A 21 -4.48 2.96 2.45
N LEU A 22 -4.02 4.13 2.01
CA LEU A 22 -4.68 4.94 0.98
C LEU A 22 -3.68 5.48 -0.03
N HIS A 23 -4.04 5.42 -1.30
CA HIS A 23 -3.22 5.83 -2.44
C HIS A 23 -3.80 7.04 -3.17
N THR A 24 -2.93 7.99 -3.50
CA THR A 24 -3.26 9.19 -4.27
C THR A 24 -2.67 9.10 -5.68
N HIS A 25 -2.94 10.11 -6.52
CA HIS A 25 -2.32 10.24 -7.84
C HIS A 25 -0.80 10.46 -7.83
N TYR A 26 -0.19 10.66 -6.65
CA TYR A 26 1.27 10.69 -6.50
C TYR A 26 1.88 9.28 -6.56
N SER A 27 1.05 8.25 -6.60
CA SER A 27 1.41 6.89 -6.98
C SER A 27 0.46 6.37 -8.07
N ASP A 28 -0.39 5.40 -7.76
CA ASP A 28 -1.32 4.79 -8.71
C ASP A 28 -2.79 4.90 -8.29
N GLY A 29 -3.08 5.74 -7.29
CA GLY A 29 -4.43 6.22 -7.00
C GLY A 29 -4.97 7.18 -8.07
N THR A 30 -6.29 7.37 -8.10
CA THR A 30 -6.96 8.20 -9.11
C THR A 30 -7.31 9.60 -8.62
N GLU A 31 -7.27 9.85 -7.32
CA GLU A 31 -7.67 11.12 -6.69
C GLU A 31 -6.47 11.94 -6.22
N SER A 32 -6.66 13.26 -6.12
CA SER A 32 -5.68 14.11 -5.46
C SER A 32 -5.66 13.87 -3.95
N PRO A 33 -4.55 14.19 -3.26
CA PRO A 33 -4.49 14.15 -1.80
C PRO A 33 -5.63 14.92 -1.13
N LYS A 34 -6.07 16.03 -1.73
CA LYS A 34 -7.17 16.85 -1.22
C LYS A 34 -8.52 16.15 -1.41
N ASP A 35 -8.82 15.68 -2.62
CA ASP A 35 -10.11 15.06 -2.93
C ASP A 35 -10.30 13.77 -2.13
N LEU A 36 -9.23 12.98 -1.97
CA LEU A 36 -9.22 11.77 -1.15
C LEU A 36 -9.53 12.10 0.32
N VAL A 37 -8.87 13.10 0.90
CA VAL A 37 -9.12 13.52 2.29
C VAL A 37 -10.56 14.01 2.47
N GLU A 38 -11.07 14.83 1.54
CA GLU A 38 -12.47 15.28 1.59
C GLU A 38 -13.48 14.14 1.44
N ARG A 39 -13.17 13.13 0.62
CA ARG A 39 -14.01 11.94 0.49
C ARG A 39 -13.99 11.11 1.77
N ALA A 40 -12.82 10.82 2.32
CA ALA A 40 -12.66 10.12 3.59
C ALA A 40 -13.44 10.81 4.72
N HIS A 41 -13.44 12.15 4.77
CA HIS A 41 -14.24 12.92 5.72
C HIS A 41 -15.75 12.71 5.54
N ARG A 42 -16.25 12.80 4.29
CA ARG A 42 -17.66 12.55 3.96
C ARG A 42 -18.08 11.12 4.30
N GLU A 43 -17.13 10.21 4.23
CA GLU A 43 -17.24 8.80 4.62
C GLU A 43 -16.98 8.60 6.13
N GLY A 44 -17.06 9.65 6.94
CA GLY A 44 -17.05 9.53 8.40
C GLY A 44 -15.73 9.09 9.03
N LEU A 45 -14.64 8.95 8.26
CA LEU A 45 -13.32 8.71 8.83
C LEU A 45 -12.81 9.94 9.58
N ARG A 46 -12.00 9.68 10.61
CA ARG A 46 -11.36 10.71 11.44
C ARG A 46 -9.85 10.65 11.36
N THR A 47 -9.29 9.46 11.22
CA THR A 47 -7.83 9.26 11.08
C THR A 47 -7.54 8.50 9.81
N ILE A 48 -6.64 9.03 8.98
CA ILE A 48 -6.17 8.34 7.79
C ILE A 48 -4.65 8.36 7.69
N ALA A 49 -4.06 7.46 6.89
CA ALA A 49 -2.67 7.59 6.44
C ALA A 49 -2.60 7.60 4.91
N ILE A 50 -1.77 8.48 4.35
CA ILE A 50 -1.42 8.43 2.93
C ILE A 50 -0.19 7.54 2.78
N THR A 51 -0.29 6.49 1.99
CA THR A 51 0.73 5.45 1.86
C THR A 51 1.04 5.17 0.40
N ASP A 52 1.22 6.23 -0.39
CA ASP A 52 1.58 6.15 -1.80
C ASP A 52 2.77 5.19 -2.03
N HIS A 53 2.68 4.40 -3.11
CA HIS A 53 3.76 3.49 -3.49
C HIS A 53 5.07 4.23 -3.79
N ASP A 54 6.12 3.87 -3.05
CA ASP A 54 7.49 4.33 -3.28
C ASP A 54 7.59 5.87 -3.44
N GLY A 55 6.85 6.62 -2.62
CA GLY A 55 6.74 8.07 -2.72
C GLY A 55 6.08 8.69 -1.49
N ILE A 56 6.39 9.96 -1.25
CA ILE A 56 5.85 10.75 -0.12
C ILE A 56 5.31 12.12 -0.56
N ASP A 57 5.25 12.37 -1.87
CA ASP A 57 4.98 13.69 -2.44
C ASP A 57 3.55 14.19 -2.16
N GLY A 58 2.59 13.26 -2.05
CA GLY A 58 1.19 13.57 -1.71
C GLY A 58 0.95 13.90 -0.24
N VAL A 59 1.85 13.48 0.66
CA VAL A 59 1.59 13.48 2.12
C VAL A 59 1.37 14.88 2.66
N ARG A 60 2.24 15.84 2.32
CA ARG A 60 2.12 17.23 2.84
C ARG A 60 0.83 17.90 2.37
N ALA A 61 0.39 17.62 1.15
CA ALA A 61 -0.85 18.15 0.61
C ALA A 61 -2.07 17.55 1.33
N ALA A 62 -2.06 16.24 1.59
CA ALA A 62 -3.12 15.58 2.36
C ALA A 62 -3.20 16.11 3.80
N VAL A 63 -2.07 16.22 4.50
CA VAL A 63 -2.03 16.77 5.87
C VAL A 63 -2.66 18.16 5.91
N ARG A 64 -2.30 19.05 4.97
CA ARG A 64 -2.90 20.39 4.88
C ARG A 64 -4.41 20.34 4.60
N ALA A 65 -4.86 19.42 3.76
CA ALA A 65 -6.28 19.24 3.45
C ALA A 65 -7.09 18.74 4.65
N GLY A 66 -6.47 17.96 5.55
CA GLY A 66 -7.12 17.43 6.76
C GLY A 66 -7.40 18.48 7.84
N ILE A 67 -6.54 19.50 7.96
CA ILE A 67 -6.63 20.56 9.00
C ILE A 67 -8.02 21.23 9.06
N PRO A 68 -8.57 21.81 7.97
CA PRO A 68 -9.88 22.48 8.02
C PRO A 68 -11.05 21.52 8.28
N LEU A 69 -10.88 20.22 8.06
CA LEU A 69 -11.90 19.19 8.27
C LEU A 69 -11.82 18.56 9.67
N GLY A 70 -10.82 18.94 10.48
CA GLY A 70 -10.54 18.29 11.75
C GLY A 70 -10.15 16.81 11.60
N MET A 71 -9.61 16.43 10.44
CA MET A 71 -9.11 15.08 10.19
C MET A 71 -7.64 14.98 10.58
N ARG A 72 -7.28 13.84 11.17
CA ARG A 72 -5.90 13.48 11.40
C ARG A 72 -5.36 12.71 10.20
N VAL A 73 -4.33 13.24 9.56
CA VAL A 73 -3.64 12.57 8.45
C VAL A 73 -2.24 12.22 8.91
N ILE A 74 -1.99 10.92 9.05
CA ILE A 74 -0.70 10.35 9.45
C ILE A 74 0.23 10.33 8.23
N PRO A 75 1.45 10.88 8.33
CA PRO A 75 2.46 10.70 7.31
C PRO A 75 2.81 9.23 7.16
N GLY A 76 2.70 8.72 5.95
CA GLY A 76 3.06 7.34 5.64
C GLY A 76 3.62 7.17 4.24
N LEU A 77 3.97 5.94 3.93
CA LEU A 77 4.36 5.49 2.60
C LEU A 77 4.20 3.97 2.49
N GLU A 78 4.17 3.44 1.28
CA GLU A 78 4.26 2.00 1.05
C GLU A 78 5.47 1.68 0.17
N PHE A 79 6.47 1.02 0.74
CA PHE A 79 7.60 0.52 -0.04
C PHE A 79 7.19 -0.73 -0.80
N SER A 80 7.43 -0.73 -2.11
CA SER A 80 7.48 -1.96 -2.90
C SER A 80 8.82 -2.65 -2.70
N THR A 81 8.83 -3.77 -1.99
CA THR A 81 10.05 -4.45 -1.62
C THR A 81 10.22 -5.80 -2.31
N GLU A 82 11.46 -6.26 -2.34
CA GLU A 82 11.79 -7.65 -2.62
C GLU A 82 12.22 -8.38 -1.34
N TRP A 83 11.73 -9.60 -1.21
CA TRP A 83 12.09 -10.52 -0.15
C TRP A 83 12.70 -11.76 -0.76
N GLN A 84 13.88 -12.12 -0.26
CA GLN A 84 14.52 -13.38 -0.58
C GLN A 84 14.55 -14.23 0.68
N SER A 85 13.77 -15.30 0.71
CA SER A 85 13.79 -16.23 1.82
C SER A 85 14.94 -17.22 1.65
N GLU A 86 16.15 -16.85 2.07
CA GLU A 86 17.28 -17.79 2.08
C GLU A 86 16.96 -19.01 2.96
N GLY A 87 17.01 -20.22 2.39
CA GLY A 87 16.83 -21.46 3.15
C GLY A 87 15.40 -21.79 3.60
N LEU A 88 14.37 -21.14 3.05
CA LEU A 88 12.97 -21.59 3.22
C LEU A 88 12.45 -22.42 2.04
N ASP A 89 13.14 -22.41 0.89
CA ASP A 89 12.96 -23.33 -0.24
C ASP A 89 14.30 -23.58 -0.93
N CYS A 90 14.39 -24.69 -1.67
CA CYS A 90 15.45 -25.00 -2.64
C CYS A 90 15.39 -24.09 -3.88
N GLU A 91 14.38 -23.22 -3.95
CA GLU A 91 14.15 -22.28 -5.04
C GLU A 91 14.47 -20.87 -4.53
N SER A 92 15.51 -20.27 -5.10
CA SER A 92 15.93 -18.89 -4.87
C SER A 92 14.96 -17.90 -5.54
N GLU A 93 13.67 -17.98 -5.19
CA GLU A 93 12.66 -17.07 -5.71
C GLU A 93 12.66 -15.75 -4.91
N LYS A 94 12.73 -14.63 -5.64
CA LYS A 94 12.52 -13.29 -5.08
C LYS A 94 11.03 -12.99 -5.12
N HIS A 95 10.43 -12.83 -3.95
CA HIS A 95 9.02 -12.48 -3.81
C HIS A 95 8.84 -10.98 -3.66
N THR A 96 7.74 -10.47 -4.21
CA THR A 96 7.36 -9.09 -3.97
C THR A 96 6.53 -9.03 -2.71
N MET A 97 6.84 -8.09 -1.84
CA MET A 97 5.98 -7.73 -0.71
C MET A 97 6.00 -6.23 -0.49
N HIS A 98 5.01 -5.71 0.20
CA HIS A 98 4.95 -4.31 0.52
C HIS A 98 5.11 -4.07 2.02
N VAL A 99 5.85 -3.02 2.34
CA VAL A 99 6.10 -2.59 3.72
C VAL A 99 5.56 -1.18 3.89
N LEU A 100 4.57 -1.03 4.75
CA LEU A 100 3.95 0.24 5.11
C LEU A 100 4.81 0.92 6.17
N GLY A 101 5.00 2.23 6.04
CA GLY A 101 5.58 3.08 7.07
C GLY A 101 4.55 4.07 7.59
N TYR A 102 4.45 4.21 8.92
CA TYR A 102 3.55 5.17 9.58
C TYR A 102 4.27 6.08 10.55
N GLY A 103 3.86 7.35 10.61
CA GLY A 103 4.45 8.35 11.50
C GLY A 103 5.87 8.74 11.10
N ILE A 104 6.14 8.77 9.79
CA ILE A 104 7.47 9.06 9.24
C ILE A 104 7.75 10.56 9.24
N ASP A 105 8.98 10.94 9.60
CA ASP A 105 9.53 12.27 9.35
C ASP A 105 9.88 12.42 7.87
N LEU A 106 9.08 13.23 7.18
CA LEU A 106 9.26 13.52 5.77
C LEU A 106 10.58 14.25 5.47
N GLU A 107 11.21 14.88 6.44
CA GLU A 107 12.50 15.57 6.26
C GLU A 107 13.70 14.68 6.60
N SER A 108 13.46 13.44 7.03
CA SER A 108 14.54 12.48 7.33
C SER A 108 15.45 12.26 6.13
N LYS A 109 16.75 12.53 6.31
CA LYS A 109 17.74 12.43 5.23
C LYS A 109 17.82 11.03 4.61
N PRO A 110 17.85 9.92 5.37
CA PRO A 110 17.79 8.57 4.81
C PRO A 110 16.55 8.31 3.94
N LEU A 111 15.38 8.80 4.38
CA LEU A 111 14.14 8.67 3.61
C LEU A 111 14.22 9.47 2.31
N GLN A 112 14.62 10.74 2.38
CA GLN A 112 14.76 11.61 1.22
C GLN A 112 15.76 11.05 0.19
N ASP A 113 16.89 10.51 0.65
CA ASP A 113 17.87 9.87 -0.23
C ASP A 113 17.29 8.65 -0.93
N LYS A 114 16.53 7.81 -0.20
CA LYS A 114 15.87 6.67 -0.81
C LYS A 114 14.80 7.07 -1.81
N MET A 115 14.02 8.10 -1.52
CA MET A 115 13.02 8.62 -2.47
C MET A 115 13.69 9.12 -3.76
N GLN A 116 14.85 9.78 -3.65
CA GLN A 116 15.62 10.21 -4.82
C GLN A 116 16.15 9.03 -5.64
N GLU A 117 16.70 8.00 -4.96
CA GLU A 117 17.16 6.77 -5.60
C GLU A 117 16.04 6.08 -6.37
N ILE A 118 14.87 5.90 -5.74
CA ILE A 118 13.73 5.23 -6.37
C ILE A 118 13.20 6.06 -7.55
N ARG A 119 13.10 7.39 -7.43
CA ARG A 119 12.71 8.27 -8.55
C ARG A 119 13.66 8.11 -9.73
N LYS A 120 14.97 8.07 -9.48
CA LYS A 120 15.99 7.88 -10.53
C LYS A 120 15.84 6.51 -11.20
N SER A 121 15.78 5.44 -10.42
CA SER A 121 15.58 4.07 -10.94
C SER A 121 14.28 3.94 -11.75
N ARG A 122 13.20 4.61 -11.30
CA ARG A 122 11.93 4.66 -12.04
C ARG A 122 12.07 5.37 -13.39
N ALA A 123 12.78 6.50 -13.44
CA ALA A 123 13.04 7.23 -14.69
C ALA A 123 13.83 6.38 -15.68
N GLU A 124 14.92 5.74 -15.24
CA GLU A 124 15.73 4.84 -16.07
C GLU A 124 14.92 3.64 -16.59
N ARG A 125 14.05 3.07 -15.75
CA ARG A 125 13.11 2.01 -16.16
C ARG A 125 12.11 2.52 -17.20
N ASN A 126 11.60 3.73 -17.05
CA ASN A 126 10.67 4.33 -18.00
C ASN A 126 11.33 4.57 -19.36
N GLU A 127 12.57 5.07 -19.39
CA GLU A 127 13.34 5.20 -20.63
C GLU A 127 13.46 3.87 -21.39
N LYS A 128 13.74 2.77 -20.66
CA LYS A 128 13.77 1.43 -21.26
C LYS A 128 12.42 1.03 -21.85
N LEU A 129 11.31 1.34 -21.17
CA LEU A 129 9.96 1.09 -21.69
C LEU A 129 9.65 1.92 -22.94
N TYR A 130 9.98 3.21 -22.94
CA TYR A 130 9.79 4.06 -24.12
C TYR A 130 10.52 3.51 -25.35
N ARG A 131 11.79 3.08 -25.18
CA ARG A 131 12.57 2.48 -26.27
C ARG A 131 11.93 1.18 -26.77
N ALA A 132 11.55 0.29 -25.86
CA ALA A 132 10.95 -1.00 -26.21
C ALA A 132 9.59 -0.85 -26.92
N PHE A 133 8.77 0.15 -26.54
CA PHE A 133 7.52 0.45 -27.26
C PHE A 133 7.77 1.09 -28.63
N ARG A 134 8.77 1.97 -28.74
CA ARG A 134 9.16 2.58 -30.03
C ARG A 134 9.63 1.53 -31.04
N GLU A 135 10.43 0.55 -30.61
CA GLU A 135 10.88 -0.58 -31.43
C GLU A 135 9.71 -1.43 -31.95
N LYS A 136 8.56 -1.39 -31.26
CA LYS A 136 7.31 -2.05 -31.65
C LYS A 136 6.38 -1.15 -32.47
N GLY A 137 6.83 0.05 -32.86
CA GLY A 137 6.03 1.02 -33.61
C GLY A 137 4.99 1.77 -32.78
N ILE A 138 5.09 1.74 -31.44
CA ILE A 138 4.21 2.49 -30.54
C ILE A 138 4.96 3.72 -30.02
N GLU A 139 4.60 4.89 -30.55
CA GLU A 139 5.19 6.16 -30.11
C GLU A 139 4.42 6.74 -28.91
N LEU A 140 5.12 6.80 -27.77
CA LEU A 140 4.66 7.43 -26.54
C LEU A 140 5.57 8.62 -26.24
N GLY A 141 4.97 9.80 -26.09
CA GLY A 141 5.65 11.01 -25.64
C GLY A 141 5.83 10.99 -24.13
N GLN A 142 6.93 11.58 -23.65
CA GLN A 142 7.15 11.73 -22.21
C GLN A 142 6.12 12.69 -21.59
N GLU A 143 5.86 13.82 -22.25
CA GLU A 143 4.90 14.83 -21.82
C GLU A 143 3.46 14.27 -21.73
N GLU A 144 3.10 13.33 -22.60
CA GLU A 144 1.77 12.70 -22.60
C GLU A 144 1.49 11.90 -21.32
N LEU A 145 2.55 11.34 -20.73
CA LEU A 145 2.46 10.54 -19.50
C LEU A 145 2.59 11.39 -18.23
N GLU A 146 3.25 12.54 -18.32
CA GLU A 146 3.42 13.49 -17.22
C GLU A 146 2.16 14.34 -17.01
N VAL A 147 1.46 14.72 -18.08
CA VAL A 147 0.19 15.50 -17.99
C VAL A 147 -0.93 14.69 -17.33
N ASP A 148 -0.93 13.36 -17.49
CA ASP A 148 -1.94 12.46 -16.92
C ASP A 148 -1.59 11.97 -15.49
N SER A 149 -0.41 12.33 -14.94
CA SER A 149 -0.06 12.08 -13.52
C SER A 149 0.21 13.40 -12.80
N PRO A 150 -0.81 14.00 -12.17
CA PRO A 150 -0.59 15.14 -11.29
C PRO A 150 0.33 14.67 -10.14
N GLY A 151 1.57 15.18 -10.11
CA GLY A 151 2.62 14.70 -9.20
C GLY A 151 3.86 14.11 -9.88
N LYS A 152 3.88 14.03 -11.22
CA LYS A 152 5.02 13.54 -12.03
C LYS A 152 5.35 12.06 -11.78
N PHE A 153 4.41 11.28 -11.25
CA PHE A 153 4.60 9.84 -11.05
C PHE A 153 4.31 9.08 -12.35
N VAL A 154 5.36 8.57 -13.01
CA VAL A 154 5.18 7.75 -14.21
C VAL A 154 5.40 6.27 -13.87
N GLY A 155 4.31 5.58 -13.52
CA GLY A 155 4.24 4.14 -13.27
C GLY A 155 3.81 3.35 -14.51
N LYS A 156 3.82 2.01 -14.47
CA LYS A 156 3.27 1.19 -15.57
C LYS A 156 1.77 1.44 -15.79
N ARG A 157 1.05 1.85 -14.76
CA ARG A 157 -0.36 2.23 -14.85
C ARG A 157 -0.55 3.50 -15.70
N SER A 158 0.37 4.46 -15.63
CA SER A 158 0.36 5.65 -16.50
C SER A 158 0.44 5.26 -17.97
N PHE A 159 1.36 4.36 -18.34
CA PHE A 159 1.45 3.80 -19.70
C PHE A 159 0.16 3.10 -20.13
N ALA A 160 -0.43 2.27 -19.25
CA ALA A 160 -1.69 1.60 -19.54
C ALA A 160 -2.84 2.61 -19.78
N ALA A 161 -2.93 3.67 -18.98
CA ALA A 161 -3.90 4.75 -19.18
C ALA A 161 -3.69 5.48 -20.51
N THR A 162 -2.45 5.76 -20.90
CA THR A 162 -2.13 6.37 -22.19
C THR A 162 -2.48 5.45 -23.37
N PHE A 163 -2.32 4.12 -23.22
CA PHE A 163 -2.78 3.17 -24.25
C PHE A 163 -4.29 3.24 -24.46
N VAL A 164 -5.06 3.34 -23.38
CA VAL A 164 -6.51 3.51 -23.47
C VAL A 164 -6.87 4.82 -24.18
N LYS A 165 -6.25 5.93 -23.76
CA LYS A 165 -6.47 7.26 -24.34
C LYS A 165 -6.15 7.31 -25.85
N LYS A 166 -5.13 6.57 -26.29
CA LYS A 166 -4.72 6.48 -27.70
C LYS A 166 -5.46 5.41 -28.51
N GLY A 167 -6.38 4.66 -27.90
CA GLY A 167 -7.14 3.61 -28.56
C GLY A 167 -6.34 2.33 -28.84
N PHE A 168 -5.23 2.10 -28.13
CA PHE A 168 -4.48 0.84 -28.19
C PHE A 168 -5.10 -0.26 -27.31
N ALA A 169 -5.99 0.10 -26.39
CA ALA A 169 -6.75 -0.80 -25.52
C ALA A 169 -8.08 -0.13 -25.13
N ASP A 170 -9.11 -0.91 -24.83
CA ASP A 170 -10.41 -0.40 -24.37
C ASP A 170 -10.42 -0.15 -22.85
N SER A 171 -9.48 -0.74 -22.12
CA SER A 171 -9.37 -0.61 -20.66
C SER A 171 -7.93 -0.76 -20.15
N ILE A 172 -7.68 -0.29 -18.92
CA ILE A 172 -6.39 -0.48 -18.25
C ILE A 172 -6.12 -1.98 -18.07
N GLU A 173 -7.15 -2.76 -17.76
CA GLU A 173 -7.10 -4.21 -17.59
C GLU A 173 -6.64 -4.91 -18.86
N GLU A 174 -7.22 -4.53 -20.00
CA GLU A 174 -6.83 -5.03 -21.31
C GLU A 174 -5.39 -4.62 -21.66
N ALA A 175 -5.03 -3.35 -21.40
CA ALA A 175 -3.67 -2.88 -21.61
C ALA A 175 -2.65 -3.72 -20.84
N PHE A 176 -2.97 -4.13 -19.60
CA PHE A 176 -2.15 -5.05 -18.79
C PHE A 176 -2.15 -6.50 -19.28
N ALA A 177 -3.25 -6.98 -19.86
CA ALA A 177 -3.39 -8.36 -20.34
C ALA A 177 -2.84 -8.58 -21.76
N SER A 178 -2.77 -7.52 -22.57
CA SER A 178 -2.39 -7.59 -23.97
C SER A 178 -0.93 -7.98 -24.16
N ARG A 179 -0.71 -9.05 -24.93
CA ARG A 179 0.61 -9.56 -25.36
C ARG A 179 1.33 -8.62 -26.32
N HIS A 180 0.66 -7.59 -26.82
CA HIS A 180 1.22 -6.55 -27.68
C HIS A 180 1.56 -5.27 -26.89
N LEU A 181 1.10 -5.17 -25.64
CA LEU A 181 1.32 -4.04 -24.75
C LEU A 181 2.10 -4.49 -23.51
N MET A 182 1.47 -4.49 -22.33
CA MET A 182 2.18 -4.71 -21.05
C MET A 182 2.50 -6.18 -20.75
N ALA A 183 1.74 -7.13 -21.30
CA ALA A 183 2.03 -8.56 -21.14
C ALA A 183 2.98 -9.11 -22.21
N ASP A 184 3.47 -8.26 -23.12
CA ASP A 184 4.56 -8.61 -24.02
C ASP A 184 5.80 -9.05 -23.19
N PRO A 185 6.47 -10.17 -23.52
CA PRO A 185 7.60 -10.68 -22.74
C PRO A 185 8.76 -9.69 -22.57
N ALA A 186 9.08 -8.91 -23.61
CA ALA A 186 10.16 -7.93 -23.54
C ALA A 186 9.77 -6.76 -22.62
N ILE A 187 8.54 -6.26 -22.75
CA ILE A 187 8.00 -5.20 -21.88
C ILE A 187 7.87 -5.67 -20.41
N ARG A 188 7.43 -6.91 -20.21
CA ARG A 188 7.28 -7.53 -18.88
C ARG A 188 8.62 -7.77 -18.19
N SER A 189 9.69 -8.01 -18.96
CA SER A 189 11.05 -8.19 -18.45
C SER A 189 11.66 -6.89 -17.90
N ILE A 190 11.19 -5.72 -18.36
CA ILE A 190 11.60 -4.42 -17.85
C ILE A 190 10.90 -4.18 -16.51
N ARG A 191 11.61 -4.53 -15.43
CA ARG A 191 11.15 -4.41 -14.05
C ARG A 191 11.79 -3.21 -13.37
N LYS A 192 11.10 -2.67 -12.35
CA LYS A 192 11.72 -1.74 -11.41
C LYS A 192 12.66 -2.51 -10.49
N GLU A 193 13.77 -1.91 -10.12
CA GLU A 193 14.55 -2.37 -8.97
C GLU A 193 13.74 -2.13 -7.70
N LYS A 194 13.91 -3.01 -6.72
CA LYS A 194 13.15 -2.96 -5.47
C LYS A 194 14.10 -2.87 -4.31
N THR A 195 13.72 -2.06 -3.34
CA THR A 195 14.34 -2.02 -2.01
C THR A 195 14.18 -3.38 -1.35
N SER A 196 15.21 -3.88 -0.66
CA SER A 196 15.01 -5.10 0.15
C SER A 196 14.07 -4.81 1.32
N SER A 197 13.29 -5.78 1.78
CA SER A 197 12.36 -5.55 2.91
C SER A 197 13.07 -5.10 4.19
N GLY A 198 14.26 -5.64 4.47
CA GLY A 198 15.07 -5.22 5.61
C GLY A 198 15.60 -3.79 5.49
N GLU A 199 15.97 -3.35 4.29
CA GLU A 199 16.33 -1.95 4.05
C GLU A 199 15.13 -1.02 4.20
N ALA A 200 13.95 -1.40 3.70
CA ALA A 200 12.73 -0.61 3.85
C ALA A 200 12.37 -0.40 5.33
N ILE A 201 12.37 -1.47 6.14
CA ILE A 201 12.14 -1.41 7.59
C ILE A 201 13.13 -0.44 8.25
N ARG A 202 14.43 -0.60 7.97
CA ARG A 202 15.48 0.28 8.50
C ARG A 202 15.26 1.75 8.14
N ILE A 203 14.89 2.05 6.90
CA ILE A 203 14.66 3.44 6.45
C ILE A 203 13.44 4.04 7.15
N ILE A 204 12.36 3.27 7.32
CA ILE A 204 11.17 3.70 8.06
C ILE A 204 11.54 4.08 9.50
N HIS A 205 12.33 3.23 10.19
CA HIS A 205 12.78 3.51 11.55
C HIS A 205 13.73 4.71 11.63
N GLN A 206 14.63 4.88 10.65
CA GLN A 206 15.49 6.06 10.56
C GLN A 206 14.70 7.36 10.30
N ALA A 207 13.49 7.24 9.75
CA ALA A 207 12.53 8.34 9.67
C ALA A 207 11.64 8.46 10.92
N GLY A 208 11.90 7.70 11.99
CA GLY A 208 11.12 7.73 13.23
C GLY A 208 9.77 7.01 13.14
N GLY A 209 9.45 6.40 12.01
CA GLY A 209 8.18 5.71 11.79
C GLY A 209 8.17 4.27 12.28
N LYS A 210 7.03 3.62 12.10
CA LYS A 210 6.80 2.19 12.38
C LYS A 210 6.54 1.43 11.09
N ALA A 211 7.13 0.24 10.96
CA ALA A 211 7.09 -0.58 9.76
C ALA A 211 6.10 -1.75 9.88
N PHE A 212 5.21 -1.89 8.90
CA PHE A 212 4.15 -2.91 8.88
C PHE A 212 4.20 -3.74 7.60
N LEU A 213 3.93 -5.05 7.70
CA LEU A 213 3.72 -5.88 6.52
C LEU A 213 2.31 -5.62 5.98
N ALA A 214 2.22 -5.09 4.76
CA ALA A 214 0.95 -4.84 4.09
C ALA A 214 0.31 -6.15 3.64
N HIS A 215 -1.02 -6.22 3.76
CA HIS A 215 -1.91 -7.24 3.22
C HIS A 215 -1.28 -8.64 3.11
N PRO A 216 -0.93 -9.30 4.25
CA PRO A 216 -0.08 -10.49 4.23
C PRO A 216 -0.63 -11.66 3.40
N PHE A 217 -1.95 -11.76 3.23
CA PHE A 217 -2.58 -12.77 2.36
C PHE A 217 -2.56 -12.45 0.86
N GLN A 218 -1.99 -11.30 0.45
CA GLN A 218 -1.72 -10.97 -0.96
C GLN A 218 -0.28 -11.27 -1.39
N LEU A 219 0.55 -11.85 -0.52
CA LEU A 219 1.87 -12.31 -0.92
C LEU A 219 1.77 -13.34 -2.05
N ASP A 220 2.42 -13.03 -3.17
CA ASP A 220 2.38 -13.86 -4.37
C ASP A 220 3.37 -15.03 -4.24
N TYR A 221 2.86 -16.17 -3.78
CA TYR A 221 3.52 -17.47 -3.80
C TYR A 221 2.79 -18.40 -4.78
N PRO A 222 3.11 -18.37 -6.09
CA PRO A 222 2.43 -19.16 -7.11
C PRO A 222 2.37 -20.65 -6.79
N SER A 223 3.45 -21.19 -6.23
CA SER A 223 3.58 -22.60 -5.82
C SER A 223 2.65 -22.99 -4.65
N LEU A 224 2.15 -22.01 -3.90
CA LEU A 224 1.31 -22.21 -2.72
C LEU A 224 -0.15 -21.81 -2.93
N LEU A 225 -0.53 -21.32 -4.13
CA LEU A 225 -1.88 -20.87 -4.43
C LEU A 225 -2.98 -21.93 -4.20
N ARG A 226 -2.61 -23.21 -4.21
CA ARG A 226 -3.52 -24.34 -4.02
C ARG A 226 -3.35 -25.06 -2.68
N ASP A 227 -2.50 -24.53 -1.79
CA ASP A 227 -2.20 -25.12 -0.49
C ASP A 227 -2.27 -24.04 0.61
N PRO A 228 -3.49 -23.72 1.09
CA PRO A 228 -3.70 -22.68 2.09
C PRO A 228 -2.95 -22.93 3.41
N GLU A 229 -2.78 -24.19 3.79
CA GLU A 229 -2.10 -24.55 5.04
C GLU A 229 -0.58 -24.33 4.92
N ARG A 230 0.02 -24.78 3.81
CA ARG A 230 1.43 -24.49 3.54
C ARG A 230 1.69 -23.00 3.36
N PHE A 231 0.74 -22.25 2.78
CA PHE A 231 0.81 -20.79 2.74
C PHE A 231 0.87 -20.18 4.15
N ARG A 232 0.00 -20.62 5.07
CA ARG A 232 0.01 -20.14 6.47
C ARG A 232 1.33 -20.45 7.16
N GLN A 233 1.84 -21.68 7.02
CA GLN A 233 3.14 -22.07 7.57
C GLN A 233 4.28 -21.21 7.01
N ARG A 234 4.25 -20.93 5.70
CA ARG A 234 5.20 -20.01 5.07
C ARG A 234 5.09 -18.61 5.65
N LEU A 235 3.87 -18.11 5.84
CA LEU A 235 3.63 -16.79 6.37
C LEU A 235 4.14 -16.64 7.81
N VAL A 236 3.97 -17.66 8.67
CA VAL A 236 4.57 -17.70 10.02
C VAL A 236 6.10 -17.51 9.95
N LEU A 237 6.77 -18.26 9.06
CA LEU A 237 8.23 -18.19 8.90
C LEU A 237 8.70 -16.83 8.37
N VAL A 238 7.97 -16.26 7.41
CA VAL A 238 8.28 -14.94 6.82
C VAL A 238 8.11 -13.85 7.88
N VAL A 239 6.99 -13.83 8.60
CA VAL A 239 6.74 -12.86 9.67
C VAL A 239 7.79 -12.97 10.77
N GLY A 240 8.14 -14.18 11.21
CA GLY A 240 9.20 -14.38 12.21
C GLY A 240 10.56 -13.81 11.77
N ARG A 241 10.90 -13.94 10.47
CA ARG A 241 12.14 -13.36 9.92
C ARG A 241 12.08 -11.84 9.79
N LEU A 242 10.96 -11.29 9.34
CA LEU A 242 10.77 -9.84 9.27
C LEU A 242 10.75 -9.22 10.68
N SER A 243 10.18 -9.91 11.66
CA SER A 243 10.24 -9.56 13.09
C SER A 243 11.68 -9.40 13.55
N ALA A 244 12.55 -10.37 13.23
CA ALA A 244 13.98 -10.32 13.55
C ALA A 244 14.73 -9.16 12.85
N LEU A 245 14.16 -8.61 11.77
CA LEU A 245 14.67 -7.41 11.09
C LEU A 245 14.07 -6.10 11.61
N GLY A 246 13.18 -6.18 12.61
CA GLY A 246 12.55 -5.02 13.26
C GLY A 246 11.16 -4.66 12.77
N LEU A 247 10.47 -5.53 12.02
CA LEU A 247 9.08 -5.25 11.63
C LEU A 247 8.19 -5.03 12.88
N ASP A 248 7.50 -3.90 12.95
CA ASP A 248 6.70 -3.50 14.12
C ASP A 248 5.30 -4.14 14.14
N GLY A 249 4.72 -4.41 12.97
CA GLY A 249 3.32 -4.83 12.91
C GLY A 249 2.84 -5.46 11.61
N LEU A 250 1.58 -5.88 11.62
CA LEU A 250 0.88 -6.52 10.50
C LEU A 250 -0.42 -5.78 10.16
N GLU A 251 -0.74 -5.67 8.87
CA GLU A 251 -2.07 -5.26 8.41
C GLU A 251 -3.03 -6.45 8.51
N CYS A 252 -3.67 -6.59 9.67
CA CYS A 252 -4.56 -7.72 9.96
C CYS A 252 -5.95 -7.51 9.35
N TYR A 253 -6.47 -6.29 9.41
CA TYR A 253 -7.79 -5.94 8.90
C TYR A 253 -7.67 -5.37 7.49
N TYR A 254 -8.21 -6.11 6.52
CA TYR A 254 -8.06 -5.81 5.10
C TYR A 254 -9.28 -6.32 4.30
N PRO A 255 -9.70 -5.71 3.16
CA PRO A 255 -11.03 -5.96 2.59
C PRO A 255 -11.23 -7.37 2.06
N THR A 256 -10.15 -8.03 1.67
CA THR A 256 -10.19 -9.40 1.14
C THR A 256 -9.90 -10.46 2.21
N HIS A 257 -9.77 -10.06 3.48
CA HIS A 257 -9.67 -11.00 4.59
C HIS A 257 -11.08 -11.34 5.07
N ASP A 258 -11.36 -12.63 5.18
CA ASP A 258 -12.48 -13.12 5.97
C ASP A 258 -12.09 -13.14 7.46
N GLN A 259 -13.03 -13.57 8.31
CA GLN A 259 -12.79 -13.65 9.75
C GLN A 259 -11.64 -14.61 10.08
N GLU A 260 -11.53 -15.75 9.40
CA GLU A 260 -10.48 -16.75 9.65
C GLU A 260 -9.08 -16.19 9.34
N ARG A 261 -8.93 -15.49 8.22
CA ARG A 261 -7.69 -14.78 7.87
C ARG A 261 -7.34 -13.71 8.88
N THR A 262 -8.33 -12.92 9.30
CA THR A 262 -8.14 -11.87 10.30
C THR A 262 -7.68 -12.46 11.63
N ASP A 263 -8.38 -13.48 12.14
CA ASP A 263 -8.06 -14.16 13.40
C ASP A 263 -6.67 -14.80 13.37
N PHE A 264 -6.30 -15.41 12.23
CA PHE A 264 -4.96 -15.95 12.02
C PHE A 264 -3.88 -14.87 12.14
N LEU A 265 -4.05 -13.71 11.51
CA LEU A 265 -3.07 -12.62 11.58
C LEU A 265 -3.01 -11.99 12.96
N LEU A 266 -4.14 -11.86 13.66
CA LEU A 266 -4.17 -11.38 15.04
C LEU A 266 -3.42 -12.33 15.98
N ALA A 267 -3.64 -13.64 15.86
CA ALA A 267 -2.89 -14.63 16.63
C ALA A 267 -1.39 -14.61 16.31
N LEU A 268 -1.03 -14.44 15.04
CA LEU A 268 0.37 -14.32 14.62
C LEU A 268 1.01 -13.03 15.15
N ALA A 269 0.28 -11.92 15.16
CA ALA A 269 0.73 -10.67 15.74
C ALA A 269 0.98 -10.82 17.25
N ASP A 270 0.04 -11.46 17.98
CA ASP A 270 0.18 -11.72 19.41
C ASP A 270 1.41 -12.58 19.73
N GLN A 271 1.62 -13.66 18.96
CA GLN A 271 2.79 -14.54 19.13
C GLN A 271 4.13 -13.82 18.94
N ASN A 272 4.15 -12.77 18.13
CA ASN A 272 5.35 -12.00 17.82
C ASN A 272 5.40 -10.64 18.54
N MET A 273 4.46 -10.36 19.45
CA MET A 273 4.30 -9.07 20.14
C MET A 273 4.24 -7.86 19.17
N MET A 274 3.58 -8.06 18.04
CA MET A 274 3.47 -7.10 16.96
C MET A 274 2.23 -6.21 17.11
N LEU A 275 2.34 -4.99 16.59
CA LEU A 275 1.23 -4.06 16.43
C LEU A 275 0.29 -4.51 15.30
N VAL A 276 -0.94 -4.02 15.35
CA VAL A 276 -1.97 -4.29 14.35
C VAL A 276 -2.34 -3.01 13.63
N SER A 277 -2.45 -3.07 12.29
CA SER A 277 -3.02 -2.00 11.46
C SER A 277 -4.26 -2.46 10.69
N ILE A 278 -4.95 -1.46 10.14
CA ILE A 278 -6.16 -1.58 9.32
C ILE A 278 -6.03 -0.67 8.11
N GLY A 279 -6.40 -1.16 6.94
CA GLY A 279 -6.25 -0.40 5.71
C GLY A 279 -7.11 -0.94 4.57
N SER A 280 -7.69 -0.03 3.78
CA SER A 280 -8.50 -0.41 2.62
C SER A 280 -7.68 -0.70 1.38
N ASP A 281 -6.46 -0.15 1.28
CA ASP A 281 -5.69 -0.15 0.05
C ASP A 281 -6.51 0.49 -1.10
N ASP A 282 -7.18 1.60 -0.76
CA ASP A 282 -8.03 2.35 -1.69
C ASP A 282 -7.18 3.16 -2.66
N HIS A 283 -7.52 3.03 -3.94
CA HIS A 283 -6.88 3.72 -5.06
C HIS A 283 -7.83 4.70 -5.76
N GLY A 284 -8.97 5.00 -5.12
CA GLY A 284 -9.99 5.91 -5.61
C GLY A 284 -10.98 5.30 -6.61
N PRO A 285 -12.01 6.08 -7.01
CA PRO A 285 -13.03 5.65 -7.95
C PRO A 285 -12.44 5.21 -9.29
N GLY A 286 -13.05 4.18 -9.90
CA GLY A 286 -12.62 3.64 -11.20
C GLY A 286 -11.37 2.74 -11.13
N ALA A 287 -10.77 2.55 -9.96
CA ALA A 287 -9.72 1.56 -9.78
C ALA A 287 -10.28 0.11 -9.81
N ARG A 288 -9.48 -0.81 -10.36
CA ARG A 288 -9.81 -2.24 -10.60
C ARG A 288 -10.35 -3.00 -9.38
N LYS A 289 -10.01 -2.55 -8.17
CA LYS A 289 -10.48 -3.10 -6.91
C LYS A 289 -11.06 -1.95 -6.08
N ILE A 290 -12.35 -1.64 -6.21
CA ILE A 290 -13.00 -0.71 -5.27
C ILE A 290 -13.08 -1.41 -3.92
N LYS A 291 -12.06 -1.21 -3.11
CA LYS A 291 -12.03 -1.54 -1.70
C LYS A 291 -12.53 -0.29 -0.98
N LYS A 292 -13.84 -0.21 -0.76
CA LYS A 292 -14.44 1.01 -0.21
C LYS A 292 -13.87 1.28 1.18
N ILE A 293 -13.51 2.53 1.42
CA ILE A 293 -13.20 3.09 2.75
C ILE A 293 -14.22 2.63 3.81
N HIS A 294 -15.50 2.55 3.46
CA HIS A 294 -16.58 2.12 4.36
C HIS A 294 -16.83 0.61 4.48
N SER A 295 -16.14 -0.24 3.71
CA SER A 295 -16.32 -1.69 3.85
C SER A 295 -15.76 -2.24 5.17
N PHE A 296 -15.04 -1.40 5.92
CA PHE A 296 -14.49 -1.69 7.24
C PHE A 296 -15.41 -1.29 8.38
N GLN A 297 -16.57 -1.95 8.44
CA GLN A 297 -17.23 -2.15 9.72
C GLN A 297 -16.70 -3.42 10.37
N THR A 298 -15.37 -3.58 10.41
CA THR A 298 -14.75 -4.64 11.20
C THR A 298 -14.84 -4.25 12.66
N LYS A 299 -15.30 -5.16 13.52
CA LYS A 299 -15.16 -5.06 14.98
C LYS A 299 -13.68 -5.28 15.33
N ALA A 300 -12.78 -4.41 14.86
CA ALA A 300 -11.42 -4.47 15.36
C ALA A 300 -11.43 -4.05 16.84
N ASP A 301 -10.56 -4.68 17.61
CA ASP A 301 -10.41 -4.35 19.02
C ASP A 301 -9.74 -2.97 19.13
N PRO A 302 -10.42 -1.93 19.66
CA PRO A 302 -9.84 -0.60 19.76
C PRO A 302 -8.52 -0.57 20.54
N ASP A 303 -8.33 -1.48 21.49
CA ASP A 303 -7.12 -1.54 22.30
C ASP A 303 -5.89 -1.91 21.47
N ARG A 304 -6.07 -2.70 20.39
CA ARG A 304 -5.00 -3.06 19.46
C ARG A 304 -4.56 -1.90 18.55
N LEU A 305 -5.36 -0.86 18.46
CA LEU A 305 -5.12 0.31 17.60
C LEU A 305 -4.66 1.56 18.38
N ARG A 306 -4.60 1.51 19.71
CA ARG A 306 -4.20 2.65 20.57
C ARG A 306 -2.81 3.21 20.25
N TRP A 307 -1.90 2.40 19.70
CA TRP A 307 -0.58 2.88 19.29
C TRP A 307 -0.65 4.02 18.27
N ILE A 308 -1.73 4.09 17.48
CA ILE A 308 -1.98 5.15 16.50
C ILE A 308 -2.06 6.51 17.20
N GLU A 309 -2.63 6.57 18.42
CA GLU A 309 -2.74 7.81 19.19
C GLU A 309 -1.39 8.42 19.52
N LEU A 310 -0.32 7.62 19.52
CA LEU A 310 1.05 8.01 19.87
C LEU A 310 1.89 8.55 18.70
N LEU A 311 1.36 8.49 17.47
CA LEU A 311 2.00 9.09 16.28
C LEU A 311 1.76 10.61 16.17
#